data_AF-A0A1F4TMP0-F1
#
_entry.id   AF-A0A1F4TMP0-F1
#
_cell.length_a   1.000
_cell.length_b   1.000
_cell.length_c   1.000
_cell.angle_alpha   90.00
_cell.angle_beta   90.00
_cell.angle_gamma   90.00
#
_symmetry.space_group_name_H-M   'P 1'
#
loop_
_entity.id
_entity.type
_entity.pdbx_description
1 polymer ?
#
loop_
_entity_poly.entity_id
_entity_poly.type
_entity_poly.pdbx_seq_one_letter_code
_entity_poly.pdbx_strand_id
1 'polypeptide(L)'
;MLQIMISESIGLSNRENMLKWAQMKRFLLTVIMLSLGTALLAKVTIVSPRDRTQIFYETISLNILAEPASRIFINDQPLQVAENGQIQVELELRLGKNYVQVRDDDTTAAIRLIRVQTFPDIEGTKESWRNQIIYLATLGLIEGLPDGNFYPDRPISREEWATWQAKAWQLEVKVPTQAVATDVAVDYWRAPYIKAALEANLLTLKADGSFGLDEPVGGDLTRRGAVAILARQKMVQSQLRDLFNFKKGYNKGTFCRWTIKP
;
A
#
# COMPACT_ATOMS: atom_id res chain seq x y z
N MET A 1 -16.68 -29.73 18.98
CA MET A 1 -17.59 -30.26 20.02
C MET A 1 -18.72 -31.17 19.49
N LEU A 2 -18.89 -31.35 18.18
CA LEU A 2 -19.75 -32.41 17.62
C LEU A 2 -19.01 -33.73 17.31
N GLN A 3 -17.70 -33.78 17.55
CA GLN A 3 -16.84 -34.91 17.20
C GLN A 3 -16.71 -35.96 18.31
N ILE A 4 -17.39 -35.75 19.45
CA ILE A 4 -17.30 -36.61 20.65
C ILE A 4 -18.62 -37.34 20.95
N MET A 5 -19.77 -36.92 20.41
CA MET A 5 -21.07 -37.55 20.73
C MET A 5 -21.49 -38.75 19.86
N ILE A 6 -20.56 -39.41 19.17
CA ILE A 6 -20.87 -40.65 18.43
C ILE A 6 -19.91 -41.81 18.80
N SER A 7 -18.98 -41.63 19.74
CA SER A 7 -18.06 -42.72 20.14
C SER A 7 -18.57 -43.62 21.27
N GLU A 8 -19.70 -43.31 21.91
CA GLU A 8 -20.24 -44.10 23.03
C GLU A 8 -21.59 -44.72 22.65
N SER A 9 -21.59 -45.82 21.90
CA SER A 9 -22.77 -46.72 21.85
C SER A 9 -22.53 -48.09 21.18
N ILE A 10 -21.40 -48.38 20.53
CA ILE A 10 -21.25 -49.67 19.84
C ILE A 10 -19.87 -50.26 20.11
N GLY A 11 -19.83 -51.26 20.99
CA GLY A 11 -18.66 -52.09 21.24
C GLY A 11 -18.25 -52.83 19.96
N LEU A 12 -17.18 -52.37 19.32
CA LEU A 12 -16.64 -52.95 18.10
C LEU A 12 -15.44 -53.84 18.45
N SER A 13 -15.69 -55.03 19.01
CA SER A 13 -14.64 -56.00 19.33
C SER A 13 -14.38 -57.04 18.23
N ASN A 14 -14.88 -56.83 17.00
CA ASN A 14 -14.73 -57.83 15.94
C ASN A 14 -14.08 -57.27 14.66
N ARG A 15 -13.02 -57.94 14.16
CA ARG A 15 -12.22 -57.52 12.99
C ARG A 15 -13.07 -57.32 11.73
N GLU A 16 -14.13 -58.10 11.56
CA GLU A 16 -15.10 -57.94 10.46
C GLU A 16 -15.90 -56.65 10.55
N ASN A 17 -16.26 -56.22 11.76
CA ASN A 17 -16.97 -54.96 11.97
C ASN A 17 -16.04 -53.77 11.70
N MET A 18 -14.73 -53.89 11.97
CA MET A 18 -13.77 -52.86 11.58
C MET A 18 -13.60 -52.72 10.07
N LEU A 19 -13.59 -53.82 9.31
CA LEU A 19 -13.56 -53.76 7.84
C LEU A 19 -14.85 -53.14 7.28
N LYS A 20 -16.02 -53.53 7.81
CA LYS A 20 -17.31 -52.94 7.41
C LYS A 20 -17.38 -51.46 7.77
N TRP A 21 -16.86 -51.04 8.92
CA TRP A 21 -16.74 -49.62 9.28
C TRP A 21 -15.76 -48.85 8.40
N ALA A 22 -14.63 -49.43 8.01
CA ALA A 22 -13.69 -48.81 7.09
C ALA A 22 -14.28 -48.66 5.67
N GLN A 23 -15.01 -49.68 5.19
CA GLN A 23 -15.74 -49.62 3.92
C GLN A 23 -16.88 -48.59 3.98
N MET A 24 -17.63 -48.55 5.09
CA MET A 24 -18.73 -47.62 5.29
C MET A 24 -18.24 -46.17 5.47
N LYS A 25 -17.07 -45.94 6.10
CA LYS A 25 -16.40 -44.63 6.11
C LYS A 25 -15.94 -44.20 4.72
N ARG A 26 -15.36 -45.11 3.93
CA ARG A 26 -14.98 -44.82 2.53
C ARG A 26 -16.22 -44.50 1.69
N PHE A 27 -17.30 -45.25 1.86
CA PHE A 27 -18.56 -45.02 1.18
C PHE A 27 -19.22 -43.71 1.62
N LEU A 28 -19.26 -43.39 2.92
CA LEU A 28 -19.74 -42.10 3.42
C LEU A 28 -18.88 -40.93 2.92
N LEU A 29 -17.55 -41.04 2.92
CA LEU A 29 -16.68 -40.01 2.32
C LEU A 29 -16.99 -39.82 0.84
N THR A 30 -17.18 -40.91 0.10
CA THR A 30 -17.45 -40.88 -1.33
C THR A 30 -18.84 -40.27 -1.61
N VAL A 31 -19.84 -40.62 -0.80
CA VAL A 31 -21.21 -40.08 -0.89
C VAL A 31 -21.27 -38.63 -0.44
N ILE A 32 -20.53 -38.20 0.59
CA ILE A 32 -20.39 -36.78 0.98
C ILE A 32 -19.72 -35.98 -0.13
N MET A 33 -18.69 -36.54 -0.78
CA MET A 33 -18.02 -35.94 -1.95
C MET A 33 -18.94 -35.88 -3.20
N LEU A 34 -19.92 -36.78 -3.30
CA LEU A 34 -20.91 -36.80 -4.40
C LEU A 34 -22.18 -35.98 -4.10
N SER A 35 -22.55 -35.77 -2.83
CA SER A 35 -23.74 -35.03 -2.41
C SER A 35 -23.49 -33.55 -2.14
N LEU A 36 -22.23 -33.16 -1.87
CA LEU A 36 -21.75 -31.79 -2.00
C LEU A 36 -21.33 -31.60 -3.45
N GLY A 37 -22.33 -31.58 -4.35
CA GLY A 37 -22.11 -31.60 -5.80
C GLY A 37 -20.99 -30.67 -6.21
N THR A 38 -19.90 -31.23 -6.75
CA THR A 38 -18.81 -30.52 -7.44
C THR A 38 -18.63 -29.08 -6.92
N ALA A 39 -18.37 -28.91 -5.63
CA ALA A 39 -17.81 -27.66 -5.17
C ALA A 39 -16.49 -27.57 -5.95
N LEU A 40 -16.48 -26.75 -7.00
CA LEU A 40 -15.32 -26.47 -7.82
C LEU A 40 -14.12 -26.45 -6.88
N LEU A 41 -13.19 -27.39 -7.08
CA LEU A 41 -11.86 -27.30 -6.51
C LEU A 41 -11.40 -25.86 -6.72
N ALA A 42 -11.31 -25.10 -5.62
CA ALA A 42 -11.11 -23.67 -5.73
C ALA A 42 -9.67 -23.46 -6.20
N LYS A 43 -9.52 -23.24 -7.50
CA LYS A 43 -8.37 -22.54 -8.10
C LYS A 43 -7.96 -21.39 -7.18
N VAL A 44 -6.66 -21.17 -6.99
CA VAL A 44 -6.19 -20.16 -6.02
C VAL A 44 -6.95 -18.85 -6.17
N THR A 45 -7.57 -18.41 -5.08
CA THR A 45 -8.46 -17.25 -5.07
C THR A 45 -8.10 -16.35 -3.91
N ILE A 46 -7.97 -15.06 -4.19
CA ILE A 46 -7.79 -14.03 -3.17
C ILE A 46 -9.18 -13.58 -2.73
N VAL A 47 -9.54 -13.89 -1.48
CA VAL A 47 -10.84 -13.55 -0.88
C VAL A 47 -10.86 -12.11 -0.41
N SER A 48 -9.78 -11.66 0.24
CA SER A 48 -9.64 -10.28 0.68
C SER A 48 -8.17 -9.86 0.77
N PRO A 49 -7.86 -8.57 0.52
CA PRO A 49 -8.78 -7.51 0.08
C PRO A 49 -9.19 -7.68 -1.39
N ARG A 50 -10.20 -6.90 -1.83
CA ARG A 50 -10.63 -6.90 -3.23
C ARG A 50 -9.55 -6.29 -4.12
N ASP A 51 -9.48 -6.73 -5.37
CA ASP A 51 -8.66 -6.08 -6.38
C ASP A 51 -9.08 -4.61 -6.56
N ARG A 52 -8.11 -3.74 -6.84
CA ARG A 52 -8.27 -2.29 -7.04
C ARG A 52 -8.70 -1.51 -5.80
N THR A 53 -8.20 -1.90 -4.64
CA THR A 53 -8.56 -1.29 -3.35
C THR A 53 -7.52 -0.27 -2.89
N GLN A 54 -7.99 0.84 -2.30
CA GLN A 54 -7.15 1.80 -1.58
C GLN A 54 -6.98 1.35 -0.12
N ILE A 55 -5.75 1.36 0.37
CA ILE A 55 -5.37 0.91 1.71
C ILE A 55 -4.78 2.09 2.49
N PHE A 56 -5.16 2.23 3.75
CA PHE A 56 -4.74 3.32 4.64
C PHE A 56 -3.77 2.87 5.73
N TYR A 57 -3.40 1.59 5.72
CA TYR A 57 -2.51 0.96 6.69
C TYR A 57 -1.26 0.44 5.99
N GLU A 58 -0.21 0.24 6.77
CA GLU A 58 1.03 -0.35 6.29
C GLU A 58 0.87 -1.82 5.96
N THR A 59 0.21 -2.56 6.84
CA THR A 59 0.04 -4.01 6.70
C THR A 59 -1.39 -4.36 6.35
N ILE A 60 -1.56 -5.39 5.52
CA ILE A 60 -2.86 -6.02 5.25
C ILE A 60 -2.82 -7.49 5.63
N SER A 61 -3.99 -8.04 5.98
CA SER A 61 -4.21 -9.49 5.96
C SER A 61 -4.75 -9.91 4.60
N LEU A 62 -3.98 -10.73 3.89
CA LEU A 62 -4.37 -11.37 2.65
C LEU A 62 -5.01 -12.72 2.97
N ASN A 63 -6.30 -12.85 2.69
CA ASN A 63 -7.03 -14.10 2.86
C ASN A 63 -7.15 -14.81 1.51
N ILE A 64 -6.66 -16.05 1.46
CA ILE A 64 -6.56 -16.87 0.25
C ILE A 64 -7.33 -18.17 0.49
N LEU A 65 -8.03 -18.61 -0.55
CA LEU A 65 -8.57 -19.96 -0.66
C LEU A 65 -7.82 -20.71 -1.76
N ALA A 66 -7.38 -21.91 -1.45
CA ALA A 66 -6.71 -22.81 -2.38
C ALA A 66 -7.10 -24.26 -2.12
N GLU A 67 -6.83 -25.13 -3.07
CA GLU A 67 -6.98 -26.57 -2.86
C GLU A 67 -6.05 -27.06 -1.73
N PRO A 68 -6.54 -27.92 -0.81
CA PRO A 68 -5.73 -28.48 0.26
C PRO A 68 -4.42 -29.09 -0.26
N ALA A 69 -3.33 -28.89 0.47
CA ALA A 69 -1.98 -29.36 0.15
C ALA A 69 -1.36 -28.81 -1.17
N SER A 70 -1.97 -27.83 -1.82
CA SER A 70 -1.36 -27.13 -2.95
C SER A 70 -0.09 -26.39 -2.54
N ARG A 71 0.87 -26.27 -3.45
CA ARG A 71 2.02 -25.38 -3.25
C ARG A 71 1.63 -23.98 -3.65
N ILE A 72 1.61 -23.06 -2.70
CA ILE A 72 1.23 -21.67 -2.92
C ILE A 72 2.44 -20.78 -2.91
N PHE A 73 2.47 -19.81 -3.82
CA PHE A 73 3.53 -18.81 -3.90
C PHE A 73 2.91 -17.42 -3.92
N ILE A 74 3.47 -16.51 -3.12
CA ILE A 74 3.15 -15.09 -3.14
C ILE A 74 4.36 -14.36 -3.70
N ASN A 75 4.20 -13.70 -4.85
CA ASN A 75 5.29 -13.01 -5.55
C ASN A 75 6.58 -13.86 -5.61
N ASP A 76 6.39 -15.13 -6.02
CA ASP A 76 7.43 -16.17 -6.16
C ASP A 76 8.07 -16.69 -4.85
N GLN A 77 7.63 -16.23 -3.68
CA GLN A 77 8.00 -16.83 -2.40
C GLN A 77 7.04 -17.97 -2.03
N PRO A 78 7.53 -19.19 -1.74
CA PRO A 78 6.66 -20.29 -1.33
C PRO A 78 6.07 -20.02 0.06
N LEU A 79 4.83 -20.47 0.25
CA LEU A 79 4.07 -20.31 1.47
C LEU A 79 3.66 -21.69 2.00
N GLN A 80 3.76 -21.87 3.32
CA GLN A 80 3.24 -23.06 3.99
C GLN A 80 1.71 -22.98 4.02
N VAL A 81 1.04 -24.01 3.51
CA VAL A 81 -0.43 -24.02 3.34
C VAL A 81 -1.08 -24.75 4.51
N ALA A 82 -2.14 -24.17 5.06
CA ALA A 82 -2.95 -24.86 6.06
C ALA A 82 -3.70 -26.04 5.42
N GLU A 83 -3.83 -27.14 6.15
CA GLU A 83 -4.48 -28.38 5.67
C GLU A 83 -5.94 -28.16 5.21
N ASN A 84 -6.60 -27.10 5.68
CA ASN A 84 -7.98 -26.76 5.34
C ASN A 84 -8.13 -25.89 4.08
N GLY A 85 -7.04 -25.51 3.41
CA GLY A 85 -7.05 -24.68 2.20
C GLY A 85 -7.31 -23.19 2.43
N GLN A 86 -7.43 -22.75 3.69
CA GLN A 86 -7.56 -21.34 4.07
C GLN A 86 -6.21 -20.80 4.52
N ILE A 87 -5.76 -19.72 3.90
CA ILE A 87 -4.45 -19.14 4.23
C ILE A 87 -4.62 -17.65 4.50
N GLN A 88 -4.08 -17.20 5.63
CA GLN A 88 -4.01 -15.79 5.99
C GLN A 88 -2.54 -15.40 6.07
N VAL A 89 -2.16 -14.35 5.34
CA VAL A 89 -0.78 -13.83 5.31
C VAL A 89 -0.79 -12.34 5.58
N GLU A 90 0.11 -11.88 6.45
CA GLU A 90 0.36 -10.45 6.63
C GLU A 90 1.36 -9.92 5.61
N LEU A 91 1.01 -8.81 4.94
CA LEU A 91 1.84 -8.19 3.91
C LEU A 91 2.02 -6.69 4.18
N GLU A 92 3.26 -6.22 4.25
CA GLU A 92 3.66 -4.81 4.41
C GLU A 92 3.74 -4.06 3.07
N LEU A 93 2.73 -3.25 2.77
CA LEU A 93 2.63 -2.51 1.51
C LEU A 93 3.57 -1.30 1.49
N ARG A 94 4.18 -1.00 0.35
CA ARG A 94 4.87 0.28 0.12
C ARG A 94 3.86 1.39 -0.15
N LEU A 95 4.20 2.64 0.14
CA LEU A 95 3.40 3.78 -0.32
C LEU A 95 3.24 3.74 -1.85
N GLY A 96 2.04 4.04 -2.32
CA GLY A 96 1.68 4.02 -3.74
C GLY A 96 1.16 2.65 -4.21
N LYS A 97 1.42 2.34 -5.49
CA LYS A 97 0.90 1.14 -6.16
C LYS A 97 1.59 -0.11 -5.63
N ASN A 98 0.81 -1.14 -5.31
CA ASN A 98 1.29 -2.47 -4.91
C ASN A 98 0.61 -3.54 -5.77
N TYR A 99 1.38 -4.51 -6.23
CA TYR A 99 0.89 -5.69 -6.95
C TYR A 99 1.22 -6.94 -6.15
N VAL A 100 0.20 -7.76 -5.88
CA VAL A 100 0.38 -9.04 -5.19
C VAL A 100 -0.15 -10.14 -6.09
N GLN A 101 0.74 -11.02 -6.52
CA GLN A 101 0.42 -12.23 -7.26
C GLN A 101 0.42 -13.41 -6.29
N VAL A 102 -0.65 -14.19 -6.32
CA VAL A 102 -0.75 -15.48 -5.64
C VAL A 102 -0.91 -16.55 -6.71
N ARG A 103 -0.02 -17.54 -6.73
CA ARG A 103 -0.08 -18.65 -7.69
C ARG A 103 -0.06 -19.98 -6.96
N ASP A 104 -0.80 -20.95 -7.49
CA ASP A 104 -0.59 -22.36 -7.22
C ASP A 104 0.18 -22.98 -8.41
N ASP A 105 0.12 -24.31 -8.57
CA ASP A 105 0.80 -25.01 -9.65
C ASP A 105 0.15 -24.76 -11.03
N ASP A 106 -1.15 -24.44 -11.11
CA ASP A 106 -1.92 -24.37 -12.36
C ASP A 106 -2.52 -22.98 -12.65
N THR A 107 -2.63 -22.13 -11.64
CA THR A 107 -3.45 -20.92 -11.65
C THR A 107 -2.76 -19.76 -10.96
N THR A 108 -3.20 -18.56 -11.33
CA THR A 108 -2.68 -17.30 -10.79
C THR A 108 -3.84 -16.37 -10.51
N ALA A 109 -3.93 -15.92 -9.28
CA ALA A 109 -4.70 -14.76 -8.87
C ALA A 109 -3.77 -13.56 -8.64
N ALA A 110 -4.30 -12.35 -8.80
CA ALA A 110 -3.56 -11.16 -8.45
C ALA A 110 -4.49 -10.04 -7.99
N ILE A 111 -3.98 -9.20 -7.08
CA ILE A 111 -4.63 -7.98 -6.64
C ILE A 111 -3.72 -6.77 -6.84
N ARG A 112 -4.33 -5.64 -7.16
CA ARG A 112 -3.72 -4.33 -7.26
C ARG A 112 -4.24 -3.46 -6.13
N LEU A 113 -3.33 -2.86 -5.40
CA LEU A 113 -3.65 -2.03 -4.25
C LEU A 113 -2.95 -0.68 -4.40
N ILE A 114 -3.49 0.33 -3.72
CA ILE A 114 -2.82 1.62 -3.54
C ILE A 114 -2.76 1.87 -2.04
N ARG A 115 -1.57 1.78 -1.43
CA ARG A 115 -1.39 2.28 -0.07
C ARG A 115 -1.23 3.79 -0.14
N VAL A 116 -2.07 4.52 0.56
CA VAL A 116 -1.94 5.98 0.68
C VAL A 116 -1.24 6.34 1.98
N GLN A 117 -0.53 7.47 1.98
CA GLN A 117 -0.03 8.11 3.19
C GLN A 117 -1.21 8.56 4.06
N THR A 118 -1.05 8.54 5.38
CA THR A 118 -2.02 9.09 6.33
C THR A 118 -1.31 10.01 7.33
N PHE A 119 -2.07 10.90 7.96
CA PHE A 119 -1.57 11.78 9.03
C PHE A 119 -2.63 11.85 10.14
N PRO A 120 -2.28 11.62 11.42
CA PRO A 120 -3.26 11.59 12.51
C PRO A 120 -4.04 12.90 12.68
N ASP A 121 -3.36 14.04 12.54
CA ASP A 121 -3.91 15.38 12.72
C ASP A 121 -4.93 15.83 11.66
N ILE A 122 -5.13 15.03 10.60
CA ILE A 122 -6.16 15.27 9.59
C ILE A 122 -7.22 14.16 9.54
N GLU A 123 -7.16 13.19 10.45
CA GLU A 123 -8.22 12.19 10.61
C GLU A 123 -9.53 12.86 11.10
N GLY A 124 -10.67 12.33 10.68
CA GLY A 124 -11.98 12.91 10.99
C GLY A 124 -12.32 14.23 10.28
N THR A 125 -11.40 14.78 9.48
CA THR A 125 -11.65 15.99 8.70
C THR A 125 -12.43 15.71 7.40
N LYS A 126 -12.92 16.78 6.73
CA LYS A 126 -13.67 16.66 5.47
C LYS A 126 -12.83 15.93 4.42
N GLU A 127 -13.40 14.86 3.88
CA GLU A 127 -12.75 13.97 2.93
C GLU A 127 -12.16 14.70 1.71
N SER A 128 -12.86 15.72 1.18
CA SER A 128 -12.46 16.40 -0.05
C SER A 128 -11.09 17.07 0.00
N TRP A 129 -10.71 17.69 1.12
CA TRP A 129 -9.38 18.30 1.27
C TRP A 129 -8.37 17.34 1.89
N ARG A 130 -8.80 16.45 2.78
CA ARG A 130 -7.95 15.36 3.31
C ARG A 130 -7.37 14.53 2.18
N ASN A 131 -8.20 14.13 1.21
CA ASN A 131 -7.80 13.31 0.07
C ASN A 131 -6.71 14.00 -0.77
N GLN A 132 -6.76 15.32 -0.94
CA GLN A 132 -5.70 16.05 -1.65
C GLN A 132 -4.35 15.91 -0.94
N ILE A 133 -4.33 16.09 0.38
CA ILE A 133 -3.11 15.97 1.18
C ILE A 133 -2.55 14.55 1.08
N ILE A 134 -3.36 13.53 1.40
CA ILE A 134 -2.86 12.15 1.42
C ILE A 134 -2.43 11.68 0.04
N TYR A 135 -3.08 12.10 -1.05
CA TYR A 135 -2.70 11.68 -2.40
C TYR A 135 -1.42 12.36 -2.89
N LEU A 136 -1.26 13.67 -2.65
CA LEU A 136 -0.02 14.37 -2.99
C LEU A 136 1.16 13.85 -2.15
N ALA A 137 0.92 13.51 -0.88
CA ALA A 137 1.93 12.90 -0.02
C ALA A 137 2.29 11.48 -0.50
N THR A 138 1.31 10.70 -0.94
CA THR A 138 1.53 9.36 -1.54
C THR A 138 2.38 9.43 -2.81
N LEU A 139 2.23 10.51 -3.58
CA LEU A 139 3.08 10.80 -4.75
C LEU A 139 4.47 11.34 -4.37
N GLY A 140 4.74 11.59 -3.10
CA GLY A 140 5.99 12.19 -2.61
C GLY A 140 6.14 13.68 -2.93
N LEU A 141 5.09 14.34 -3.42
CA LEU A 141 5.10 15.75 -3.82
C LEU A 141 5.12 16.71 -2.63
N ILE A 142 4.53 16.27 -1.52
CA ILE A 142 4.51 16.98 -0.24
C ILE A 142 4.93 16.02 0.87
N GLU A 143 5.32 16.56 2.02
CA GLU A 143 5.73 15.78 3.18
C GLU A 143 5.09 16.31 4.47
N GLY A 144 4.83 15.43 5.44
CA GLY A 144 4.54 15.82 6.83
C GLY A 144 5.82 16.14 7.59
N LEU A 145 5.69 16.33 8.90
CA LEU A 145 6.83 16.54 9.80
C LEU A 145 7.29 15.21 10.45
N PRO A 146 8.51 15.17 11.03
CA PRO A 146 9.07 13.94 11.61
C PRO A 146 8.25 13.31 12.73
N ASP A 147 7.34 14.05 13.34
CA ASP A 147 6.41 13.59 14.36
C ASP A 147 5.21 12.81 13.79
N GLY A 148 5.10 12.73 12.46
CA GLY A 148 4.05 12.01 11.75
C GLY A 148 2.80 12.84 11.42
N ASN A 149 2.76 14.13 11.77
CA ASN A 149 1.63 15.02 11.50
C ASN A 149 1.85 15.85 10.22
N PHE A 150 0.76 16.37 9.65
CA PHE A 150 0.82 17.23 8.47
C PHE A 150 0.84 18.73 8.79
N TYR A 151 0.19 19.15 9.88
CA TYR A 151 -0.05 20.53 10.30
C TYR A 151 -0.74 21.38 9.21
N PRO A 152 -2.00 21.10 8.85
CA PRO A 152 -2.66 21.70 7.70
C PRO A 152 -2.83 23.22 7.79
N ASP A 153 -3.01 23.76 8.99
CA ASP A 153 -3.28 25.18 9.23
C ASP A 153 -2.03 25.98 9.61
N ARG A 154 -0.86 25.32 9.73
CA ARG A 154 0.42 26.01 9.90
C ARG A 154 0.78 26.72 8.59
N PRO A 155 1.31 27.96 8.65
CA PRO A 155 1.93 28.60 7.50
C PRO A 155 2.99 27.68 6.87
N ILE A 156 3.01 27.62 5.54
CA ILE A 156 4.07 26.91 4.82
C ILE A 156 5.32 27.78 4.78
N SER A 157 6.48 27.19 5.10
CA SER A 157 7.75 27.91 4.98
C SER A 157 8.17 28.02 3.51
N ARG A 158 9.02 29.00 3.21
CA ARG A 158 9.56 29.20 1.85
C ARG A 158 10.35 27.99 1.36
N GLU A 159 11.07 27.31 2.25
CA GLU A 159 11.82 26.10 1.90
C GLU A 159 10.91 24.91 1.55
N GLU A 160 9.79 24.75 2.26
CA GLU A 160 8.78 23.74 1.98
C GLU A 160 8.12 24.03 0.65
N TRP A 161 7.74 25.28 0.44
CA TRP A 161 7.10 25.69 -0.80
C TRP A 161 8.01 25.50 -2.02
N ALA A 162 9.29 25.86 -1.92
CA ALA A 162 10.27 25.58 -2.97
C ALA A 162 10.41 24.08 -3.26
N THR A 163 10.47 23.26 -2.20
CA THR A 163 10.54 21.80 -2.31
C THR A 163 9.32 21.24 -3.05
N TRP A 164 8.12 21.64 -2.62
CA TRP A 164 6.88 21.13 -3.19
C TRP A 164 6.66 21.60 -4.63
N GLN A 165 7.02 22.85 -4.94
CA GLN A 165 6.98 23.36 -6.31
C GLN A 165 7.98 22.64 -7.21
N ALA A 166 9.23 22.45 -6.77
CA ALA A 166 10.22 21.71 -7.55
C ALA A 166 9.76 20.28 -7.89
N LYS A 167 9.19 19.57 -6.90
CA LYS A 167 8.61 18.23 -7.08
C LYS A 167 7.39 18.25 -8.00
N ALA A 168 6.45 19.16 -7.80
CA ALA A 168 5.21 19.26 -8.58
C ALA A 168 5.46 19.57 -10.06
N TRP A 169 6.45 20.42 -10.33
CA TRP A 169 6.90 20.78 -11.68
C TRP A 169 7.89 19.78 -12.28
N GLN A 170 8.29 18.76 -11.52
CA GLN A 170 9.28 17.77 -11.94
C GLN A 170 10.58 18.42 -12.44
N LEU A 171 11.03 19.45 -11.72
CA LEU A 171 12.26 20.15 -12.06
C LEU A 171 13.47 19.22 -11.92
N GLU A 172 14.52 19.51 -12.67
CA GLU A 172 15.79 18.81 -12.52
C GLU A 172 16.45 19.24 -11.20
N VAL A 173 16.56 18.30 -10.25
CA VAL A 173 17.13 18.57 -8.92
C VAL A 173 18.59 18.14 -8.91
N LYS A 174 19.49 19.12 -8.98
CA LYS A 174 20.95 18.91 -8.94
C LYS A 174 21.51 19.36 -7.60
N VAL A 175 22.41 18.56 -7.03
CA VAL A 175 23.16 18.95 -5.82
C VAL A 175 23.96 20.22 -6.13
N PRO A 176 23.81 21.30 -5.35
CA PRO A 176 24.59 22.51 -5.54
C PRO A 176 26.08 22.26 -5.24
N THR A 177 26.95 22.89 -6.01
CA THR A 177 28.41 22.92 -5.74
C THR A 177 28.84 24.17 -4.98
N GLN A 178 27.94 25.14 -4.81
CA GLN A 178 28.16 26.39 -4.10
C GLN A 178 26.85 26.84 -3.43
N ALA A 179 26.96 27.74 -2.44
CA ALA A 179 25.78 28.24 -1.73
C ALA A 179 24.81 28.93 -2.70
N VAL A 180 23.52 28.62 -2.55
CA VAL A 180 22.45 29.15 -3.42
C VAL A 180 21.83 30.43 -2.88
N ALA A 181 22.02 30.68 -1.59
CA ALA A 181 21.65 31.89 -0.86
C ALA A 181 22.57 32.02 0.36
N THR A 182 22.60 33.20 0.98
CA THR A 182 23.49 33.48 2.12
C THR A 182 23.19 32.67 3.38
N ASP A 183 21.95 32.22 3.55
CA ASP A 183 21.42 31.44 4.68
C ASP A 183 21.20 29.95 4.34
N VAL A 184 21.65 29.49 3.16
CA VAL A 184 21.47 28.10 2.71
C VAL A 184 22.82 27.42 2.57
N ALA A 185 23.15 26.57 3.52
CA ALA A 185 24.34 25.72 3.45
C ALA A 185 24.29 24.80 2.21
N VAL A 186 25.45 24.53 1.61
CA VAL A 186 25.55 23.73 0.37
C VAL A 186 25.06 22.30 0.57
N ASP A 187 25.33 21.72 1.74
CA ASP A 187 24.95 20.38 2.16
C ASP A 187 23.57 20.31 2.81
N TYR A 188 22.84 21.42 2.89
CA TYR A 188 21.48 21.41 3.40
C TYR A 188 20.59 20.57 2.49
N TRP A 189 19.81 19.66 3.07
CA TRP A 189 19.06 18.65 2.31
C TRP A 189 18.00 19.25 1.36
N ARG A 190 17.49 20.46 1.64
CA ARG A 190 16.59 21.18 0.71
C ARG A 190 17.32 22.07 -0.30
N ALA A 191 18.62 22.30 -0.16
CA ALA A 191 19.38 23.17 -1.06
C ALA A 191 19.24 22.81 -2.55
N PRO A 192 19.24 21.51 -2.96
CA PRO A 192 18.99 21.13 -4.35
C PRO A 192 17.61 21.59 -4.88
N TYR A 193 16.58 21.55 -4.05
CA TYR A 193 15.23 21.97 -4.45
C TYR A 193 15.07 23.48 -4.46
N ILE A 194 15.67 24.17 -3.50
CA ILE A 194 15.73 25.64 -3.47
C ILE A 194 16.44 26.15 -4.72
N LYS A 195 17.58 25.55 -5.09
CA LYS A 195 18.30 25.85 -6.33
C LYS A 195 17.38 25.73 -7.55
N ALA A 196 16.74 24.58 -7.71
CA ALA A 196 15.87 24.32 -8.85
C ALA A 196 14.71 25.31 -8.93
N ALA A 197 14.10 25.66 -7.79
CA ALA A 197 13.01 26.61 -7.72
C ALA A 197 13.44 28.05 -8.08
N LEU A 198 14.65 28.47 -7.65
CA LEU A 198 15.25 29.76 -8.01
C LEU A 198 15.58 29.81 -9.51
N GLU A 199 16.23 28.78 -10.06
CA GLU A 199 16.59 28.69 -11.49
C GLU A 199 15.34 28.67 -12.40
N ALA A 200 14.23 28.09 -11.92
CA ALA A 200 12.94 28.09 -12.60
C ALA A 200 12.12 29.38 -12.39
N ASN A 201 12.66 30.38 -11.66
CA ASN A 201 11.97 31.64 -11.30
C ASN A 201 10.63 31.43 -10.57
N LEU A 202 10.48 30.33 -9.83
CA LEU A 202 9.28 30.06 -9.02
C LEU A 202 9.30 30.78 -7.67
N LEU A 203 10.50 31.09 -7.18
CA LEU A 203 10.76 31.93 -6.02
C LEU A 203 11.97 32.83 -6.32
N THR A 204 12.12 33.89 -5.53
CA THR A 204 13.28 34.79 -5.60
C THR A 204 13.93 34.91 -4.23
N LEU A 205 15.23 35.26 -4.24
CA LEU A 205 15.92 35.69 -3.02
C LEU A 205 15.34 37.00 -2.49
N LYS A 206 15.61 37.26 -1.21
CA LYS A 206 15.36 38.55 -0.58
C LYS A 206 16.46 39.54 -0.99
N ALA A 207 16.21 40.83 -0.75
CA ALA A 207 17.13 41.90 -1.12
C ALA A 207 18.50 41.79 -0.42
N ASP A 208 18.57 41.14 0.74
CA ASP A 208 19.79 40.87 1.50
C ASP A 208 20.55 39.61 1.03
N GLY A 209 20.08 38.95 -0.04
CA GLY A 209 20.66 37.73 -0.58
C GLY A 209 20.30 36.44 0.17
N SER A 210 19.49 36.53 1.23
CA SER A 210 18.95 35.35 1.92
C SER A 210 17.79 34.75 1.15
N PHE A 211 17.56 33.46 1.35
CA PHE A 211 16.37 32.77 0.89
C PHE A 211 15.22 32.90 1.90
N GLY A 212 15.50 32.95 3.20
CA GLY A 212 14.50 33.01 4.28
C GLY A 212 13.84 31.65 4.51
N LEU A 213 14.63 30.61 4.81
CA LEU A 213 14.19 29.20 4.87
C LEU A 213 12.84 29.01 5.60
N ASP A 214 12.76 29.41 6.87
CA ASP A 214 11.60 29.18 7.74
C ASP A 214 10.51 30.26 7.62
N GLU A 215 10.76 31.32 6.86
CA GLU A 215 9.80 32.41 6.73
C GLU A 215 8.55 31.95 5.95
N PRO A 216 7.35 32.41 6.32
CA PRO A 216 6.13 32.02 5.63
C PRO A 216 6.06 32.61 4.22
N VAL A 217 5.42 31.89 3.31
CA VAL A 217 5.09 32.43 1.97
C VAL A 217 3.83 33.29 2.08
N GLY A 218 3.97 34.61 1.84
CA GLY A 218 2.91 35.59 1.54
C GLY A 218 1.58 35.46 2.30
N GLY A 219 1.30 36.37 3.25
CA GLY A 219 -0.03 36.54 3.84
C GLY A 219 -0.59 35.30 4.56
N ASP A 220 0.29 34.51 5.19
CA ASP A 220 -0.03 33.29 5.95
C ASP A 220 -0.61 32.14 5.11
N LEU A 221 -0.09 31.91 3.90
CA LEU A 221 -0.45 30.71 3.12
C LEU A 221 -0.23 29.46 3.95
N THR A 222 -1.31 28.76 4.29
CA THR A 222 -1.23 27.51 5.06
C THR A 222 -0.75 26.35 4.20
N ARG A 223 -0.20 25.32 4.82
CA ARG A 223 0.20 24.07 4.15
C ARG A 223 -0.95 23.43 3.38
N ARG A 224 -2.17 23.44 3.95
CA ARG A 224 -3.39 23.01 3.24
C ARG A 224 -3.72 23.90 2.04
N GLY A 225 -3.57 25.23 2.17
CA GLY A 225 -3.74 26.17 1.07
C GLY A 225 -2.76 25.90 -0.08
N ALA A 226 -1.48 25.67 0.25
CA ALA A 226 -0.45 25.30 -0.70
C ALA A 226 -0.77 23.98 -1.43
N VAL A 227 -1.26 22.96 -0.72
CA VAL A 227 -1.76 21.72 -1.33
C VAL A 227 -2.87 21.99 -2.33
N ALA A 228 -3.84 22.84 -1.99
CA ALA A 228 -4.93 23.19 -2.89
C ALA A 228 -4.44 23.94 -4.16
N ILE A 229 -3.34 24.69 -4.08
CA ILE A 229 -2.71 25.32 -5.24
C ILE A 229 -2.05 24.24 -6.12
N LEU A 230 -1.21 23.38 -5.54
CA LEU A 230 -0.52 22.31 -6.26
C LEU A 230 -1.49 21.34 -6.91
N ALA A 231 -2.54 20.94 -6.19
CA ALA A 231 -3.55 20.02 -6.68
C ALA A 231 -4.25 20.53 -7.95
N ARG A 232 -4.30 21.84 -8.22
CA ARG A 232 -4.90 22.38 -9.45
C ARG A 232 -3.98 22.35 -10.66
N GLN A 233 -2.68 22.11 -10.48
CA GLN A 233 -1.72 22.11 -11.58
C GLN A 233 -1.93 20.90 -12.50
N LYS A 234 -1.85 21.12 -13.82
CA LYS A 234 -2.08 20.06 -14.84
C LYS A 234 -1.13 18.86 -14.67
N MET A 235 0.12 19.12 -14.31
CA MET A 235 1.13 18.08 -14.06
C MET A 235 0.76 17.21 -12.86
N VAL A 236 0.39 17.82 -11.72
CA VAL A 236 -0.06 17.11 -10.52
C VAL A 236 -1.34 16.31 -10.81
N GLN A 237 -2.29 16.89 -11.54
CA GLN A 237 -3.50 16.18 -11.98
C GLN A 237 -3.18 14.97 -12.88
N SER A 238 -2.15 15.05 -13.71
CA SER A 238 -1.67 13.91 -14.50
C SER A 238 -1.10 12.80 -13.62
N GLN A 239 -0.30 13.15 -12.62
CA GLN A 239 0.27 12.20 -11.67
C GLN A 239 -0.82 11.52 -10.82
N LEU A 240 -1.83 12.27 -10.36
CA LEU A 240 -2.98 11.71 -9.66
C LEU A 240 -3.79 10.74 -10.53
N ARG A 241 -4.04 11.09 -11.80
CA ARG A 241 -4.67 10.17 -12.75
C ARG A 241 -3.85 8.91 -12.96
N ASP A 242 -2.53 9.00 -12.97
CA ASP A 242 -1.67 7.81 -13.06
C ASP A 242 -1.77 6.96 -11.79
N LEU A 243 -1.68 7.56 -10.60
CA LEU A 243 -1.78 6.87 -9.30
C LEU A 243 -3.01 5.96 -9.25
N PHE A 244 -4.18 6.49 -9.62
CA PHE A 244 -5.45 5.75 -9.60
C PHE A 244 -5.74 4.95 -10.89
N ASN A 245 -4.79 4.88 -11.82
CA ASN A 245 -4.92 4.03 -13.00
C ASN A 245 -4.51 2.59 -12.67
N PHE A 246 -5.49 1.78 -12.27
CA PHE A 246 -5.29 0.36 -11.99
C PHE A 246 -4.89 -0.48 -13.21
N LYS A 247 -4.98 0.02 -14.45
CA LYS A 247 -4.63 -0.75 -15.65
C LYS A 247 -3.14 -0.74 -15.98
N LYS A 248 -2.33 0.14 -15.35
CA LYS A 248 -0.89 0.29 -15.66
C LYS A 248 -0.07 0.67 -14.43
N GLY A 249 1.24 0.49 -14.51
CA GLY A 249 2.17 0.83 -13.42
C GLY A 249 2.20 -0.19 -12.29
N TYR A 250 1.83 -1.45 -12.58
CA TYR A 250 1.92 -2.61 -11.68
C TYR A 250 2.92 -3.65 -12.25
N ASN A 251 4.16 -3.22 -12.48
CA ASN A 251 5.25 -4.09 -12.97
C ASN A 251 5.85 -4.98 -11.87
N LYS A 252 5.90 -6.30 -12.05
CA LYS A 252 6.44 -7.29 -11.08
C LYS A 252 7.80 -6.94 -10.44
N GLY A 253 8.70 -6.29 -11.17
CA GLY A 253 10.08 -6.02 -10.73
C GLY A 253 10.27 -4.82 -9.79
N THR A 254 9.26 -3.98 -9.57
CA THR A 254 9.37 -2.78 -8.71
C THR A 254 8.80 -2.98 -7.31
N PHE A 255 8.24 -4.15 -7.01
CA PHE A 255 7.49 -4.41 -5.78
C PHE A 255 8.21 -5.40 -4.87
N CYS A 256 8.04 -5.19 -3.56
CA CYS A 256 8.90 -5.61 -2.45
C CYS A 256 9.54 -7.00 -2.57
N ARG A 257 10.81 -7.10 -2.13
CA ARG A 257 11.24 -8.27 -1.35
C ARG A 257 10.46 -8.20 -0.03
N TRP A 258 9.46 -9.05 0.14
CA TRP A 258 8.63 -9.09 1.35
C TRP A 258 9.36 -9.86 2.44
N THR A 259 9.29 -9.39 3.67
CA THR A 259 9.51 -10.23 4.84
C THR A 259 8.15 -10.85 5.17
N ILE A 260 7.91 -12.09 4.75
CA ILE A 260 6.72 -12.83 5.21
C ILE A 260 6.92 -13.05 6.71
N LYS A 261 6.12 -12.40 7.54
CA LYS A 261 6.12 -12.65 8.98
C LYS A 261 5.50 -14.04 9.23
N PRO A 262 6.17 -14.92 9.99
CA PRO A 262 5.70 -16.28 10.26
C PRO A 262 4.40 -16.31 11.06
#